data_AF-A0A8J9Y9F9-F1
#
_entry.id   AF-A0A8J9Y9F9-F1
#
_cell.length_a   1.000
_cell.length_b   1.000
_cell.length_c   1.000
_cell.angle_alpha   90.00
_cell.angle_beta   90.00
_cell.angle_gamma   90.00
#
_symmetry.space_group_name_H-M   'P 1'
#
loop_
_entity.id
_entity.type
_entity.pdbx_description
1 polymer ?
#
loop_
_entity_poly.entity_id
_entity_poly.type
_entity_poly.pdbx_seq_one_letter_code
_entity_poly.pdbx_strand_id
1 'polypeptide(L)'
;MAIGDYPKEYNPAVHGPYDPARYYGKPDTPFGQVKLSEIGSWLGRRNKTPSAIGGAFSRAWWRWQHKYMQPKKVGIAPFFQLLVGSMTFFYVINYGKIKHHRNYKYH
;
A
#
# COMPACT_ATOMS: atom_id res chain seq x y z
N MET A 1 -1.58 -8.48 -19.54
CA MET A 1 -2.11 -7.12 -19.34
C MET A 1 -0.93 -6.21 -19.55
N ALA A 2 -0.96 -5.43 -20.62
CA ALA A 2 0.08 -4.46 -20.90
C ALA A 2 -0.08 -3.26 -19.96
N ILE A 3 0.96 -2.43 -19.88
CA ILE A 3 0.90 -1.18 -19.13
C ILE A 3 -0.10 -0.26 -19.86
N GLY A 4 -1.13 0.20 -19.14
CA GLY A 4 -2.17 1.09 -19.68
C GLY A 4 -3.50 0.39 -19.97
N ASP A 5 -3.54 -0.93 -20.01
CA ASP A 5 -4.80 -1.67 -20.15
C ASP A 5 -5.65 -1.57 -18.89
N TYR A 6 -6.98 -1.58 -19.06
CA TYR A 6 -7.88 -1.80 -17.94
C TYR A 6 -7.69 -3.19 -17.32
N PRO A 7 -7.95 -3.34 -16.01
CA PRO A 7 -8.00 -4.65 -15.37
C PRO A 7 -8.95 -5.58 -16.12
N LYS A 8 -8.60 -6.86 -16.27
CA LYS A 8 -9.44 -7.85 -16.99
C LYS A 8 -10.80 -8.01 -16.33
N GLU A 9 -10.86 -7.76 -15.02
CA GLU A 9 -12.03 -7.87 -14.19
C GLU A 9 -12.93 -6.62 -14.26
N TYR A 10 -12.49 -5.53 -14.90
CA TYR A 10 -13.28 -4.31 -15.02
C TYR A 10 -14.33 -4.44 -16.14
N ASN A 11 -15.61 -4.34 -15.78
CA ASN A 11 -16.73 -4.20 -16.70
C ASN A 11 -17.42 -2.83 -16.50
N PRO A 12 -17.41 -1.92 -17.49
CA PRO A 12 -18.03 -0.60 -17.37
C PRO A 12 -19.55 -0.65 -17.16
N ALA A 13 -20.24 -1.66 -17.68
CA ALA A 13 -21.69 -1.82 -17.51
C ALA A 13 -22.09 -2.17 -16.06
N VAL A 14 -21.20 -2.85 -15.33
CA VAL A 14 -21.44 -3.27 -13.93
C VAL A 14 -20.83 -2.26 -12.94
N HIS A 15 -19.66 -1.71 -13.27
CA HIS A 15 -18.87 -0.92 -12.34
C HIS A 15 -19.02 0.59 -12.49
N GLY A 16 -19.63 1.06 -13.59
CA GLY A 16 -19.68 2.48 -13.94
C GLY A 16 -18.30 3.00 -14.38
N PRO A 17 -18.03 4.31 -14.19
CA PRO A 17 -16.73 4.89 -14.52
C PRO A 17 -15.56 4.18 -13.84
N TYR A 18 -14.44 4.12 -14.55
CA TYR A 18 -13.23 3.52 -14.00
C TYR A 18 -12.69 4.33 -12.81
N ASP A 19 -12.42 3.65 -11.70
CA ASP A 19 -11.80 4.16 -10.50
C ASP A 19 -10.46 3.42 -10.27
N PRO A 20 -9.32 4.10 -10.44
CA PRO A 20 -8.01 3.48 -10.29
C PRO A 20 -7.67 3.12 -8.82
N ALA A 21 -8.46 3.57 -7.84
CA ALA A 21 -8.34 3.17 -6.44
C ALA A 21 -9.10 1.87 -6.12
N ARG A 22 -9.97 1.38 -7.02
CA ARG A 22 -10.83 0.22 -6.77
C ARG A 22 -10.16 -1.09 -7.19
N TYR A 23 -10.39 -2.14 -6.42
CA TYR A 23 -10.06 -3.51 -6.84
C TYR A 23 -11.30 -4.14 -7.47
N TYR A 24 -11.17 -4.56 -8.74
CA TYR A 24 -12.27 -5.11 -9.53
C TYR A 24 -12.34 -6.64 -9.49
N GLY A 25 -11.30 -7.32 -8.99
CA GLY A 25 -11.33 -8.77 -8.81
C GLY A 25 -12.15 -9.20 -7.60
N LYS A 26 -12.27 -10.51 -7.42
CA LYS A 26 -12.96 -11.11 -6.26
C LYS A 26 -12.22 -10.69 -4.97
N PRO A 27 -12.86 -9.92 -4.06
CA PRO A 27 -12.23 -9.56 -2.80
C PRO A 27 -12.03 -10.81 -1.95
N ASP A 28 -10.91 -10.82 -1.25
CA ASP A 28 -10.60 -11.86 -0.27
C ASP A 28 -11.05 -11.43 1.14
N THR A 29 -10.98 -12.32 2.13
CA THR A 29 -11.32 -11.95 3.52
C THR A 29 -10.47 -10.76 3.98
N PRO A 30 -11.09 -9.68 4.48
CA PRO A 30 -10.37 -8.52 5.01
C PRO A 30 -9.38 -8.96 6.08
N PHE A 31 -8.17 -8.40 6.06
CA PHE A 31 -7.10 -8.81 6.96
C PHE A 31 -7.53 -8.78 8.44
N GLY A 32 -8.31 -7.78 8.85
CA GLY A 32 -8.83 -7.65 10.22
C GLY A 32 -9.85 -8.73 10.64
N GLN A 33 -10.31 -9.58 9.72
CA GLN A 33 -11.23 -10.69 9.98
C GLN A 33 -10.53 -12.06 9.88
N VAL A 34 -9.23 -12.09 9.60
CA VAL A 34 -8.46 -13.34 9.46
C VAL A 34 -8.04 -13.84 10.84
N LYS A 35 -8.21 -15.15 11.09
CA LYS A 35 -7.69 -15.78 12.31
C LYS A 35 -6.17 -15.83 12.27
N LEU A 36 -5.50 -15.67 13.41
CA LEU A 36 -4.03 -15.72 13.49
C LEU A 36 -3.46 -17.03 12.92
N SER A 37 -4.14 -18.15 13.16
CA SER A 37 -3.77 -19.48 12.63
C SER A 37 -3.86 -19.57 11.10
N GLU A 38 -4.61 -18.69 10.44
CA GLU A 38 -4.87 -18.71 9.00
C GLU A 38 -4.01 -17.69 8.23
N ILE A 39 -3.18 -16.88 8.92
CA ILE A 39 -2.38 -15.83 8.27
C ILE A 39 -1.46 -16.40 7.17
N GLY A 40 -0.83 -17.55 7.43
CA GLY A 40 0.05 -18.21 6.47
C GLY A 40 -0.67 -18.59 5.18
N SER A 41 -1.82 -19.28 5.29
CA SER A 41 -2.63 -19.68 4.12
C SER A 41 -3.25 -18.47 3.42
N TRP A 42 -3.65 -17.44 4.17
CA TRP A 42 -4.15 -16.17 3.66
C TRP A 42 -3.10 -15.40 2.84
N LEU A 43 -1.83 -15.39 3.27
CA LEU A 43 -0.72 -14.86 2.46
C LEU A 43 -0.40 -15.76 1.26
N GLY A 44 -0.52 -17.08 1.45
CA GLY A 44 -0.29 -18.10 0.42
C GLY A 44 -1.15 -17.92 -0.81
N ARG A 45 -2.46 -17.72 -0.64
CA ARG A 45 -3.44 -17.61 -1.74
C ARG A 45 -3.40 -16.31 -2.56
N ARG A 46 -2.56 -15.33 -2.19
CA ARG A 46 -2.36 -14.11 -2.97
C ARG A 46 -1.59 -14.37 -4.25
N ASN A 47 -2.01 -13.67 -5.31
CA ASN A 47 -1.22 -13.53 -6.53
C ASN A 47 0.00 -12.63 -6.27
N LYS A 48 1.21 -13.19 -6.44
CA LYS A 48 2.51 -12.53 -6.18
C LYS A 48 3.25 -12.17 -7.48
N THR A 49 2.57 -12.20 -8.62
CA THR A 49 3.17 -11.77 -9.89
C THR A 49 3.57 -10.29 -9.82
N PRO A 50 4.63 -9.86 -10.51
CA PRO A 50 5.06 -8.46 -10.52
C PRO A 50 3.94 -7.49 -10.94
N SER A 51 3.11 -7.88 -11.90
CA SER A 51 1.95 -7.10 -12.34
C SER A 51 0.89 -6.95 -11.24
N ALA A 52 0.59 -8.01 -10.49
CA ALA A 52 -0.36 -7.93 -9.37
C ALA A 52 0.15 -7.02 -8.25
N ILE A 53 1.46 -7.07 -7.96
CA ILE A 53 2.13 -6.20 -7.00
C ILE A 53 2.08 -4.74 -7.46
N GLY A 54 2.47 -4.46 -8.70
CA GLY A 54 2.40 -3.12 -9.28
C GLY A 54 0.98 -2.55 -9.26
N GLY A 55 -0.03 -3.37 -9.58
CA GLY A 55 -1.43 -2.98 -9.47
C GLY A 55 -1.86 -2.70 -8.03
N ALA A 56 -1.35 -3.43 -7.04
CA ALA A 56 -1.63 -3.17 -5.64
C ALA A 56 -1.04 -1.83 -5.17
N PHE A 57 0.21 -1.54 -5.54
CA PHE A 57 0.85 -0.24 -5.26
C PHE A 57 0.14 0.91 -5.96
N SER A 58 -0.23 0.74 -7.24
CA SER A 58 -0.99 1.74 -8.00
C SER A 58 -2.32 2.07 -7.31
N ARG A 59 -3.11 1.07 -6.89
CA ARG A 59 -4.36 1.31 -6.15
C ARG A 59 -4.12 2.00 -4.82
N ALA A 60 -3.08 1.61 -4.08
CA ALA A 60 -2.74 2.25 -2.80
C ALA A 60 -2.35 3.72 -3.00
N TRP A 61 -1.58 4.01 -4.05
CA TRP A 61 -1.21 5.35 -4.48
C TRP A 61 -2.45 6.20 -4.79
N TRP A 62 -3.39 5.70 -5.60
CA TRP A 62 -4.62 6.42 -5.91
C TRP A 62 -5.50 6.66 -4.69
N ARG A 63 -5.64 5.69 -3.78
CA ARG A 63 -6.35 5.90 -2.50
C ARG A 63 -5.71 7.01 -1.66
N TRP A 64 -4.39 7.05 -1.61
CA TRP A 64 -3.65 8.07 -0.87
C TRP A 64 -3.80 9.45 -1.53
N GLN A 65 -3.68 9.53 -2.85
CA GLN A 65 -3.90 10.73 -3.65
C GLN A 65 -5.30 11.32 -3.44
N HIS A 66 -6.34 10.48 -3.56
CA HIS A 66 -7.74 10.85 -3.35
C HIS A 66 -8.01 11.36 -1.94
N LYS A 67 -7.22 10.91 -0.95
CA LYS A 67 -7.42 11.27 0.44
C LYS A 67 -6.69 12.55 0.84
N TYR A 68 -5.48 12.79 0.35
CA TYR A 68 -4.60 13.84 0.90
C TYR A 68 -4.00 14.81 -0.12
N MET A 69 -3.98 14.50 -1.43
CA MET A 69 -3.26 15.32 -2.42
C MET A 69 -4.16 16.02 -3.44
N GLN A 70 -5.29 15.41 -3.82
CA GLN A 70 -6.17 16.04 -4.81
C GLN A 70 -6.70 17.40 -4.32
N PRO A 71 -6.89 18.39 -5.22
CA PRO A 71 -7.13 19.79 -4.84
C PRO A 71 -8.30 20.02 -3.86
N LYS A 72 -9.34 19.18 -3.90
CA LYS A 72 -10.48 19.28 -2.99
C LYS A 72 -10.18 18.91 -1.53
N LYS A 73 -9.11 18.15 -1.27
CA LYS A 73 -8.74 17.62 0.05
C LYS A 73 -7.25 17.84 0.37
N VAL A 74 -6.60 18.73 -0.37
CA VAL A 74 -5.17 18.99 -0.23
C VAL A 74 -4.91 19.69 1.10
N GLY A 75 -3.94 19.18 1.84
CA GLY A 75 -3.46 19.77 3.09
C GLY A 75 -1.98 19.46 3.29
N ILE A 76 -1.43 19.80 4.45
CA ILE A 76 0.00 19.56 4.75
C ILE A 76 0.32 18.08 5.06
N ALA A 77 -0.69 17.23 5.22
CA ALA A 77 -0.53 15.83 5.61
C ALA A 77 0.41 15.00 4.69
N PRO A 78 0.34 15.07 3.33
CA PRO A 78 1.26 14.34 2.47
C PRO A 78 2.73 14.68 2.74
N PHE A 79 3.01 15.95 3.03
CA PHE A 79 4.37 16.42 3.30
C PHE A 79 4.94 15.76 4.56
N PHE A 80 4.18 15.81 5.67
CA PHE A 80 4.61 15.15 6.91
C PHE A 80 4.67 13.64 6.78
N GLN A 81 3.76 13.01 6.04
CA GLN A 81 3.79 11.57 5.82
C GLN A 81 5.05 11.13 5.06
N LEU A 82 5.46 11.89 4.03
CA LEU A 82 6.71 11.65 3.31
C LEU A 82 7.93 11.92 4.19
N LEU A 83 7.91 12.99 4.99
CA LEU A 83 8.98 13.31 5.93
C LEU A 83 9.18 12.19 6.96
N VAL A 84 8.12 11.79 7.67
CA VAL A 84 8.17 10.71 8.67
C VAL A 84 8.54 9.37 8.03
N GLY A 85 8.00 9.09 6.84
CA GLY A 85 8.36 7.90 6.07
C GLY A 85 9.84 7.87 5.72
N SER A 86 10.40 9.02 5.32
CA SER A 86 11.83 9.16 4.99
C SER A 86 12.70 8.99 6.23
N MET A 87 12.36 9.65 7.34
CA MET A 87 13.07 9.49 8.61
C MET A 87 13.09 8.03 9.06
N THR A 88 11.95 7.34 8.96
CA THR A 88 11.83 5.91 9.31
C THR A 88 12.68 5.04 8.37
N PHE A 89 12.60 5.28 7.06
CA PHE A 89 13.41 4.56 6.07
C PHE A 89 14.91 4.72 6.34
N PHE A 90 15.37 5.96 6.53
CA PHE A 90 16.76 6.25 6.84
C PHE A 90 17.20 5.65 8.17
N TYR A 91 16.34 5.64 9.18
CA TYR A 91 16.62 4.96 10.44
C TYR A 91 16.82 3.46 10.24
N VAL A 92 15.93 2.79 9.49
CA VAL A 92 16.00 1.34 9.26
C VAL A 92 17.26 0.95 8.50
N ILE A 93 17.60 1.64 7.40
CA ILE A 93 18.80 1.30 6.61
C ILE A 93 20.10 1.60 7.37
N ASN A 94 20.10 2.58 8.28
CA ASN A 94 21.26 2.91 9.12
C ASN A 94 21.24 2.20 10.47
N TYR A 95 20.22 1.40 10.79
CA TYR A 95 20.06 0.78 12.09
C TYR A 95 21.25 -0.10 12.47
N GLY A 96 21.86 -0.78 11.49
CA GLY A 96 23.07 -1.57 11.70
C GLY A 96 24.24 -0.78 12.29
N LYS A 97 24.36 0.51 11.96
CA LYS A 97 25.38 1.43 12.49
C LYS A 97 24.96 2.04 13.82
N ILE A 98 23.67 2.32 13.98
CA ILE A 98 23.12 3.02 15.15
C ILE A 98 22.92 2.07 16.35
N LYS A 99 22.70 0.76 16.10
CA LYS A 99 22.38 -0.23 17.15
C LYS A 99 23.38 -0.31 18.30
N HIS A 100 24.63 0.08 18.08
CA HIS A 100 25.69 0.09 19.11
C HIS A 100 25.33 1.01 20.29
N HIS A 101 24.54 2.04 20.04
CA HIS A 101 24.06 2.99 21.04
C HIS A 101 22.92 2.44 21.91
N ARG A 102 22.33 1.29 21.59
CA ARG A 102 21.20 0.72 22.35
C ARG A 102 21.57 0.36 23.80
N ASN A 103 22.81 -0.05 24.03
CA ASN A 103 23.30 -0.42 25.36
C ASN A 103 23.96 0.75 26.09
N TYR A 104 24.05 1.92 25.45
CA TYR A 104 24.64 3.10 26.05
C TYR A 104 23.57 3.80 26.90
N LYS A 105 23.86 4.02 28.18
CA LYS A 105 23.03 4.88 29.02
C LYS A 105 23.35 6.33 28.67
N TYR A 106 22.43 6.97 27.96
CA TYR A 106 22.41 8.42 27.86
C TYR A 106 21.86 8.98 29.17
N HIS A 107 22.42 10.12 29.56
CA HIS A 107 22.08 10.80 30.81
C HIS A 107 20.69 11.43 30.70
#